data_AF-A0A972L7F6-F1
#
_entry.id   AF-A0A972L7F6-F1
#
_cell.length_a   1.000
_cell.length_b   1.000
_cell.length_c   1.000
_cell.angle_alpha   90.00
_cell.angle_beta   90.00
_cell.angle_gamma   90.00
#
_symmetry.space_group_name_H-M   'P 1'
#
loop_
_entity.id
_entity.type
_entity.pdbx_description
1 polymer ?
#
loop_
_entity_poly.entity_id
_entity_poly.type
_entity_poly.pdbx_seq_one_letter_code
_entity_poly.pdbx_strand_id
1 'polypeptide(L)'
;KEIYEESRHGIAYSDNKTKMNLESAKWVVGEDYSAAPTCATCHMSATQTQAVTHDIGDRISWNNRPPVSIRPEVPDKRLGLANVLPWETRRKNMKEVCGVCHSSDYVDGFYVQYDGLVRLYNEKFGEPGVRIMKMLKKGNLITKQPFDEKIEWDWFEIWHHQGRRARMGASMMGPDYTHWHGLYEVAKAWYMNFIPEVRERIAQGRSEGGKKAAIAEKLDSYLTKVLNSDNHRWFIGKMTSSEKAIRQKERQLFKKRYLRKQ
;
A
#
# COMPACT_ATOMS: atom_id res chain seq x y z
N LYS A 1 -9.35 8.41 -14.96
CA LYS A 1 -8.35 9.25 -14.28
C LYS A 1 -7.79 8.47 -13.12
N GLU A 2 -6.50 8.22 -13.17
CA GLU A 2 -5.76 7.43 -12.20
C GLU A 2 -5.13 8.32 -11.11
N ILE A 3 -4.33 7.73 -10.23
CA ILE A 3 -3.85 8.32 -8.98
C ILE A 3 -3.33 9.76 -9.12
N TYR A 4 -2.42 10.02 -10.06
CA TYR A 4 -1.85 11.37 -10.22
C TYR A 4 -2.91 12.35 -10.72
N GLU A 5 -3.72 11.96 -11.70
CA GLU A 5 -4.68 12.84 -12.35
C GLU A 5 -5.84 13.26 -11.42
N GLU A 6 -6.20 12.43 -10.44
CA GLU A 6 -7.17 12.79 -9.40
C GLU A 6 -6.54 13.56 -8.22
N SER A 7 -5.21 13.48 -8.06
CA SER A 7 -4.52 14.18 -6.98
C SER A 7 -4.60 15.69 -7.17
N ARG A 8 -4.40 16.44 -6.08
CA ARG A 8 -4.30 17.91 -6.16
C ARG A 8 -3.18 18.37 -7.09
N HIS A 9 -2.09 17.61 -7.18
CA HIS A 9 -0.99 17.90 -8.10
C HIS A 9 -1.40 17.74 -9.57
N GLY A 10 -2.09 16.65 -9.93
CA GLY A 10 -2.55 16.44 -11.30
C GLY A 10 -3.63 17.41 -11.72
N ILE A 11 -4.56 17.77 -10.82
CA ILE A 11 -5.55 18.82 -11.05
C ILE A 11 -4.85 20.16 -11.30
N ALA A 12 -3.90 20.55 -10.44
CA ALA A 12 -3.15 21.79 -10.61
C ALA A 12 -2.35 21.82 -11.92
N TYR A 13 -1.74 20.70 -12.32
CA TYR A 13 -1.04 20.59 -13.60
C TYR A 13 -1.99 20.76 -14.78
N SER A 14 -3.15 20.09 -14.76
CA SER A 14 -4.18 20.21 -15.80
C SER A 14 -4.63 21.66 -15.98
N ASP A 15 -4.88 22.36 -14.88
CA ASP A 15 -5.41 23.73 -14.89
C ASP A 15 -4.35 24.80 -15.19
N ASN A 16 -3.06 24.48 -15.01
CA ASN A 16 -1.97 25.44 -15.15
C ASN A 16 -0.91 25.00 -16.17
N LYS A 17 -1.25 24.12 -17.12
CA LYS A 17 -0.30 23.59 -18.12
C LYS A 17 0.46 24.69 -18.87
N THR A 18 -0.20 25.80 -19.19
CA THR A 18 0.42 26.96 -19.87
C THR A 18 1.45 27.70 -19.02
N LYS A 19 1.43 27.53 -17.70
CA LYS A 19 2.38 28.13 -16.74
C LYS A 19 3.54 27.20 -16.39
N MET A 20 3.61 26.04 -17.03
CA MET A 20 4.61 25.00 -16.70
C MET A 20 5.90 25.14 -17.50
N ASN A 21 6.00 26.05 -18.49
CA ASN A 21 7.20 26.24 -19.31
C ASN A 21 7.74 24.94 -19.95
N LEU A 22 6.84 24.10 -20.48
CA LEU A 22 7.14 22.71 -20.90
C LEU A 22 8.10 22.60 -22.11
N GLU A 23 8.21 23.65 -22.92
CA GLU A 23 9.06 23.66 -24.12
C GLU A 23 10.50 24.12 -23.83
N SER A 24 10.81 24.45 -22.58
CA SER A 24 12.13 24.96 -22.20
C SER A 24 13.19 23.85 -22.17
N ALA A 25 14.37 24.13 -22.73
CA ALA A 25 15.53 23.23 -22.67
C ALA A 25 16.08 23.05 -21.24
N LYS A 26 15.84 24.03 -20.36
CA LYS A 26 16.11 23.95 -18.92
C LYS A 26 14.77 23.92 -18.17
N TRP A 27 14.58 22.92 -17.32
CA TRP A 27 13.30 22.71 -16.65
C TRP A 27 13.49 22.32 -15.17
N VAL A 28 13.62 23.34 -14.32
CA VAL A 28 13.90 23.23 -12.88
C VAL A 28 12.72 23.77 -12.07
N VAL A 29 12.15 22.91 -11.21
CA VAL A 29 11.06 23.33 -10.31
C VAL A 29 11.55 24.37 -9.30
N GLY A 30 10.74 25.41 -9.08
CA GLY A 30 11.08 26.55 -8.23
C GLY A 30 11.87 27.67 -8.93
N GLU A 31 12.35 27.42 -10.16
CA GLU A 31 13.00 28.43 -11.00
C GLU A 31 12.20 28.67 -12.28
N ASP A 32 12.03 27.62 -13.09
CA ASP A 32 11.42 27.71 -14.42
C ASP A 32 9.90 27.49 -14.38
N TYR A 33 9.39 26.83 -13.34
CA TYR A 33 7.96 26.65 -13.06
C TYR A 33 7.72 26.33 -11.58
N SER A 34 6.51 26.62 -11.09
CA SER A 34 6.08 26.32 -9.72
C SER A 34 4.61 25.92 -9.59
N ALA A 35 3.86 25.90 -10.70
CA ALA A 35 2.41 25.74 -10.66
C ALA A 35 1.94 24.35 -10.21
N ALA A 36 2.65 23.28 -10.60
CA ALA A 36 2.38 21.92 -10.17
C ALA A 36 3.60 21.02 -10.40
N PRO A 37 3.79 19.93 -9.64
CA PRO A 37 4.73 18.88 -10.00
C PRO A 37 4.11 17.89 -10.98
N THR A 38 4.93 17.31 -11.84
CA THR A 38 4.59 16.17 -12.72
C THR A 38 5.34 14.90 -12.29
N CYS A 39 5.09 13.78 -12.98
CA CYS A 39 5.86 12.55 -12.80
C CYS A 39 7.37 12.81 -12.95
N ALA A 40 7.76 13.56 -13.99
CA ALA A 40 9.16 13.90 -14.24
C ALA A 40 9.72 14.79 -13.13
N THR A 41 8.97 15.81 -12.69
CA THR A 41 9.36 16.68 -11.56
C THR A 41 9.77 15.88 -10.33
N CYS A 42 8.95 14.89 -9.96
CA CYS A 42 9.21 14.08 -8.77
C CYS A 42 10.34 13.07 -8.97
N HIS A 43 10.43 12.42 -10.14
CA HIS A 43 11.29 11.23 -10.30
C HIS A 43 12.60 11.46 -11.07
N MET A 44 12.72 12.50 -11.88
CA MET A 44 13.84 12.62 -12.84
C MET A 44 14.37 14.05 -12.98
N SER A 45 13.50 15.05 -13.01
CA SER A 45 13.89 16.44 -13.28
C SER A 45 14.77 17.01 -12.18
N ALA A 46 15.55 18.01 -12.57
CA ALA A 46 16.35 18.80 -11.64
C ALA A 46 15.46 19.63 -10.71
N THR A 47 16.00 19.87 -9.52
CA THR A 47 15.54 20.88 -8.57
C THR A 47 16.67 21.88 -8.34
N GLN A 48 16.45 22.90 -7.52
CA GLN A 48 17.51 23.83 -7.10
C GLN A 48 18.71 23.13 -6.43
N THR A 49 18.50 21.94 -5.86
CA THR A 49 19.51 21.20 -5.09
C THR A 49 19.93 19.87 -5.70
N GLN A 50 19.26 19.41 -6.76
CA GLN A 50 19.50 18.12 -7.41
C GLN A 50 19.56 18.26 -8.93
N ALA A 51 20.54 17.61 -9.55
CA ALA A 51 20.61 17.49 -11.00
C ALA A 51 19.53 16.54 -11.56
N VAL A 52 19.37 16.56 -12.88
CA VAL A 52 18.56 15.57 -13.60
C VAL A 52 19.16 14.18 -13.39
N THR A 53 18.32 13.17 -13.15
CA THR A 53 18.71 11.76 -13.12
C THR A 53 17.86 10.94 -14.09
N HIS A 54 18.48 9.92 -14.71
CA HIS A 54 17.78 8.89 -15.46
C HIS A 54 17.54 7.61 -14.63
N ASP A 55 18.06 7.56 -13.39
CA ASP A 55 17.75 6.51 -12.44
C ASP A 55 16.56 6.93 -11.55
N ILE A 56 15.36 6.49 -11.93
CA ILE A 56 14.14 6.75 -11.17
C ILE A 56 14.15 6.15 -9.76
N GLY A 57 15.09 5.23 -9.48
CA GLY A 57 15.30 4.60 -8.18
C GLY A 57 15.88 5.56 -7.14
N ASP A 58 16.58 6.62 -7.55
CA ASP A 58 17.30 7.55 -6.66
C ASP A 58 16.41 8.28 -5.65
N ARG A 59 15.09 8.28 -5.88
CA ARG A 59 14.09 8.95 -5.03
C ARG A 59 13.03 7.99 -4.47
N ILE A 60 13.20 6.68 -4.63
CA ILE A 60 12.23 5.65 -4.18
C ILE A 60 12.64 5.07 -2.82
N SER A 61 11.92 5.43 -1.76
CA SER A 61 12.16 4.89 -0.39
C SER A 61 11.33 3.65 -0.02
N TRP A 62 10.40 3.26 -0.90
CA TRP A 62 9.57 2.07 -0.79
C TRP A 62 9.31 1.48 -2.17
N ASN A 63 9.59 0.19 -2.35
CA ASN A 63 9.13 -0.54 -3.52
C ASN A 63 7.75 -1.14 -3.24
N ASN A 64 6.69 -0.53 -3.78
CA ASN A 64 5.30 -0.95 -3.58
C ASN A 64 4.82 -2.07 -4.53
N ARG A 65 5.66 -2.47 -5.50
CA ARG A 65 5.35 -3.51 -6.48
C ARG A 65 5.09 -4.90 -5.90
N PRO A 66 5.84 -5.41 -4.90
CA PRO A 66 5.65 -6.76 -4.40
C PRO A 66 4.38 -6.89 -3.55
N PRO A 67 3.99 -8.13 -3.18
CA PRO A 67 2.85 -8.36 -2.29
C PRO A 67 2.99 -7.71 -0.90
N VAL A 68 4.23 -7.48 -0.47
CA VAL A 68 4.63 -6.72 0.72
C VAL A 68 5.57 -5.62 0.23
N SER A 69 5.32 -4.37 0.60
CA SER A 69 6.25 -3.29 0.26
C SER A 69 7.58 -3.50 0.97
N ILE A 70 8.67 -3.36 0.24
CA ILE A 70 10.03 -3.60 0.73
C ILE A 70 10.89 -2.36 0.54
N ARG A 71 11.97 -2.28 1.30
CA ARG A 71 13.01 -1.27 1.11
C ARG A 71 13.79 -1.54 -0.19
N PRO A 72 14.24 -0.49 -0.89
CA PRO A 72 14.91 -0.57 -2.20
C PRO A 72 16.18 -1.44 -2.19
N GLU A 73 16.87 -1.55 -1.06
CA GLU A 73 18.07 -2.37 -0.90
C GLU A 73 17.81 -3.86 -1.18
N VAL A 74 16.58 -4.33 -0.94
CA VAL A 74 16.19 -5.72 -1.21
C VAL A 74 16.25 -6.05 -2.71
N PRO A 75 15.54 -5.32 -3.61
CA PRO A 75 15.70 -5.53 -5.05
C PRO A 75 17.06 -5.10 -5.58
N ASP A 76 17.71 -4.06 -5.04
CA ASP A 76 19.05 -3.64 -5.46
C ASP A 76 20.07 -4.79 -5.33
N LYS A 77 20.09 -5.44 -4.15
CA LYS A 77 20.95 -6.60 -3.89
C LYS A 77 20.64 -7.76 -4.82
N ARG A 78 19.37 -7.98 -5.15
CA ARG A 78 18.95 -9.05 -6.06
C ARG A 78 19.41 -8.78 -7.50
N LEU A 79 19.45 -7.53 -7.91
CA LEU A 79 19.87 -7.11 -9.25
C LEU A 79 21.38 -6.94 -9.39
N GLY A 80 22.14 -6.95 -8.29
CA GLY A 80 23.59 -6.77 -8.32
C GLY A 80 24.01 -5.37 -8.74
N LEU A 81 23.19 -4.36 -8.45
CA LEU A 81 23.46 -2.97 -8.83
C LEU A 81 24.64 -2.41 -8.03
N ALA A 82 25.56 -1.72 -8.71
CA ALA A 82 26.65 -0.96 -8.09
C ALA A 82 26.17 0.44 -7.68
N ASN A 83 26.81 1.04 -6.66
CA ASN A 83 26.59 2.42 -6.23
C ASN A 83 25.13 2.77 -5.86
N VAL A 84 24.40 1.83 -5.28
CA VAL A 84 23.01 2.07 -4.86
C VAL A 84 22.90 2.94 -3.61
N LEU A 85 21.94 3.85 -3.62
CA LEU A 85 21.63 4.71 -2.47
C LEU A 85 20.79 3.96 -1.42
N PRO A 86 21.06 4.13 -0.12
CA PRO A 86 20.19 3.62 0.94
C PRO A 86 18.84 4.35 0.94
N TRP A 87 17.80 3.72 1.47
CA TRP A 87 16.43 4.23 1.43
C TRP A 87 16.27 5.57 2.15
N GLU A 88 17.08 5.84 3.17
CA GLU A 88 17.11 7.13 3.89
C GLU A 88 17.59 8.25 2.98
N THR A 89 18.63 8.01 2.17
CA THR A 89 19.12 8.97 1.17
C THR A 89 18.06 9.18 0.09
N ARG A 90 17.47 8.10 -0.42
CA ARG A 90 16.39 8.20 -1.42
C ARG A 90 15.17 8.96 -0.89
N ARG A 91 14.84 8.76 0.39
CA ARG A 91 13.79 9.52 1.11
C ARG A 91 14.16 10.99 1.20
N LYS A 92 15.38 11.31 1.60
CA LYS A 92 15.88 12.69 1.68
C LYS A 92 15.78 13.36 0.31
N ASN A 93 16.25 12.71 -0.75
CA ASN A 93 16.18 13.21 -2.11
C ASN A 93 14.74 13.54 -2.52
N MET A 94 13.77 12.68 -2.24
CA MET A 94 12.36 12.99 -2.53
C MET A 94 11.82 14.13 -1.67
N LYS A 95 12.17 14.18 -0.37
CA LYS A 95 11.74 15.28 0.53
C LYS A 95 12.25 16.64 0.07
N GLU A 96 13.47 16.70 -0.47
CA GLU A 96 14.01 17.93 -1.06
C GLU A 96 13.20 18.41 -2.26
N VAL A 97 12.71 17.51 -3.12
CA VAL A 97 11.77 17.89 -4.20
C VAL A 97 10.49 18.49 -3.62
N CYS A 98 9.93 17.89 -2.56
CA CYS A 98 8.75 18.42 -1.89
C CYS A 98 9.02 19.80 -1.24
N GLY A 99 10.22 19.99 -0.71
CA GLY A 99 10.67 21.20 -0.01
C GLY A 99 10.76 22.45 -0.89
N VAL A 100 10.75 22.30 -2.22
CA VAL A 100 10.67 23.44 -3.14
C VAL A 100 9.34 24.19 -3.01
N CYS A 101 8.25 23.48 -2.67
CA CYS A 101 6.91 24.06 -2.60
C CYS A 101 6.23 23.94 -1.22
N HIS A 102 6.65 23.01 -0.36
CA HIS A 102 6.00 22.71 0.92
C HIS A 102 6.95 22.89 2.10
N SER A 103 6.41 23.28 3.26
CA SER A 103 7.16 23.33 4.51
C SER A 103 7.57 21.93 4.99
N SER A 104 8.65 21.85 5.76
CA SER A 104 9.16 20.60 6.34
C SER A 104 8.09 19.84 7.12
N ASP A 105 7.29 20.54 7.93
CA ASP A 105 6.25 19.94 8.77
C ASP A 105 5.17 19.24 7.94
N TYR A 106 4.80 19.85 6.81
CA TYR A 106 3.83 19.25 5.89
C TYR A 106 4.40 17.98 5.26
N VAL A 107 5.64 18.03 4.78
CA VAL A 107 6.33 16.90 4.15
C VAL A 107 6.52 15.75 5.15
N ASP A 108 6.88 16.07 6.38
CA ASP A 108 7.07 15.07 7.45
C ASP A 108 5.74 14.42 7.83
N GLY A 109 4.68 15.23 7.97
CA GLY A 109 3.32 14.74 8.21
C GLY A 109 2.81 13.81 7.09
N PHE A 110 3.11 14.13 5.82
CA PHE A 110 2.82 13.25 4.69
C PHE A 110 3.50 11.88 4.84
N TYR A 111 4.80 11.87 5.16
CA TYR A 111 5.54 10.61 5.28
C TYR A 111 5.12 9.77 6.49
N VAL A 112 4.69 10.39 7.60
CA VAL A 112 4.07 9.66 8.72
C VAL A 112 2.83 8.88 8.23
N GLN A 113 1.96 9.52 7.45
CA GLN A 113 0.76 8.89 6.92
C GLN A 113 1.09 7.80 5.89
N TYR A 114 1.99 8.10 4.95
CA TYR A 114 2.37 7.14 3.91
C TYR A 114 3.04 5.89 4.51
N ASP A 115 4.01 6.07 5.41
CA ASP A 115 4.68 4.95 6.07
C ASP A 115 3.71 4.16 6.96
N GLY A 116 2.78 4.85 7.62
CA GLY A 116 1.69 4.23 8.38
C GLY A 116 0.81 3.33 7.52
N LEU A 117 0.39 3.80 6.34
CA LEU A 117 -0.42 3.00 5.41
C LEU A 117 0.35 1.79 4.87
N VAL A 118 1.63 1.96 4.52
CA VAL A 118 2.47 0.85 4.05
C VAL A 118 2.59 -0.23 5.12
N ARG A 119 2.91 0.15 6.38
CA ARG A 119 2.97 -0.79 7.51
C ARG A 119 1.63 -1.47 7.75
N LEU A 120 0.54 -0.70 7.81
CA LEU A 120 -0.80 -1.24 8.00
C LEU A 120 -1.12 -2.30 6.93
N TYR A 121 -0.91 -2.00 5.65
CA TYR A 121 -1.17 -2.96 4.59
C TYR A 121 -0.26 -4.19 4.72
N ASN A 122 1.04 -3.99 4.94
CA ASN A 122 2.02 -5.08 5.03
C ASN A 122 1.65 -6.05 6.16
N GLU A 123 1.43 -5.54 7.36
CA GLU A 123 1.17 -6.34 8.56
C GLU A 123 -0.23 -6.97 8.54
N LYS A 124 -1.23 -6.26 7.99
CA LYS A 124 -2.63 -6.71 7.98
C LYS A 124 -2.94 -7.69 6.84
N PHE A 125 -2.39 -7.47 5.65
CA PHE A 125 -2.79 -8.24 4.46
C PHE A 125 -1.60 -8.89 3.75
N GLY A 126 -0.54 -8.11 3.51
CA GLY A 126 0.61 -8.56 2.72
C GLY A 126 1.32 -9.77 3.31
N GLU A 127 1.88 -9.63 4.51
CA GLU A 127 2.66 -10.67 5.18
C GLU A 127 1.79 -11.90 5.53
N PRO A 128 0.58 -11.74 6.10
CA PRO A 128 -0.31 -12.88 6.32
C PRO A 128 -0.67 -13.64 5.04
N GLY A 129 -1.03 -12.93 3.97
CA GLY A 129 -1.41 -13.56 2.71
C GLY A 129 -0.25 -14.30 2.05
N VAL A 130 0.95 -13.72 2.03
CA VAL A 130 2.16 -14.42 1.54
C VAL A 130 2.41 -15.70 2.33
N ARG A 131 2.27 -15.66 3.67
CA ARG A 131 2.49 -16.82 4.52
C ARG A 131 1.42 -17.90 4.31
N ILE A 132 0.15 -17.53 4.20
CA ILE A 132 -0.97 -18.44 3.89
C ILE A 132 -0.72 -19.15 2.56
N MET A 133 -0.46 -18.39 1.48
CA MET A 133 -0.22 -18.98 0.16
C MET A 133 1.00 -19.90 0.15
N LYS A 134 2.07 -19.55 0.87
CA LYS A 134 3.25 -20.41 1.02
C LYS A 134 2.90 -21.73 1.73
N MET A 135 2.04 -21.68 2.76
CA MET A 135 1.60 -22.88 3.49
C MET A 135 0.71 -23.77 2.61
N LEU A 136 -0.21 -23.18 1.85
CA LEU A 136 -1.05 -23.91 0.89
C LEU A 136 -0.21 -24.64 -0.16
N LYS A 137 0.74 -23.94 -0.81
CA LYS A 137 1.64 -24.53 -1.83
C LYS A 137 2.53 -25.64 -1.25
N LYS A 138 3.20 -25.37 -0.12
CA LYS A 138 4.05 -26.38 0.55
C LYS A 138 3.25 -27.57 1.07
N GLY A 139 1.98 -27.36 1.39
CA GLY A 139 1.06 -28.38 1.86
C GLY A 139 0.44 -29.24 0.79
N ASN A 140 0.64 -28.90 -0.49
CA ASN A 140 -0.08 -29.52 -1.60
C ASN A 140 -1.62 -29.47 -1.37
N LEU A 141 -2.07 -28.38 -0.73
CA LEU A 141 -3.49 -28.03 -0.51
C LEU A 141 -4.05 -27.19 -1.66
N ILE A 142 -3.17 -26.76 -2.56
CA ILE A 142 -3.44 -26.21 -3.88
C ILE A 142 -2.47 -26.88 -4.86
N THR A 143 -2.76 -26.85 -6.15
CA THR A 143 -1.94 -27.50 -7.16
C THR A 143 -0.59 -26.77 -7.33
N LYS A 144 0.30 -27.38 -8.12
CA LYS A 144 1.57 -26.76 -8.51
C LYS A 144 1.42 -25.84 -9.72
N GLN A 145 0.34 -25.99 -10.50
CA GLN A 145 0.12 -25.21 -11.69
C GLN A 145 -0.23 -23.78 -11.26
N PRO A 146 0.45 -22.74 -11.75
CA PRO A 146 0.11 -21.37 -11.37
C PRO A 146 -1.19 -20.93 -12.04
N PHE A 147 -2.03 -20.23 -11.28
CA PHE A 147 -3.27 -19.58 -11.71
C PHE A 147 -4.34 -20.55 -12.26
N ASP A 148 -4.32 -21.81 -11.86
CA ASP A 148 -5.38 -22.79 -12.19
C ASP A 148 -6.51 -22.81 -11.14
N GLU A 149 -6.26 -22.25 -9.97
CA GLU A 149 -7.23 -22.23 -8.87
C GLU A 149 -7.63 -20.81 -8.47
N LYS A 150 -8.92 -20.64 -8.15
CA LYS A 150 -9.53 -19.33 -7.80
C LYS A 150 -8.76 -18.59 -6.70
N ILE A 151 -8.31 -19.28 -5.67
CA ILE A 151 -7.58 -18.68 -4.54
C ILE A 151 -6.30 -17.96 -4.96
N GLU A 152 -5.66 -18.39 -6.05
CA GLU A 152 -4.47 -17.73 -6.59
C GLU A 152 -4.83 -16.43 -7.31
N TRP A 153 -5.95 -16.39 -8.02
CA TRP A 153 -6.51 -15.17 -8.61
C TRP A 153 -6.96 -14.19 -7.54
N ASP A 154 -7.71 -14.65 -6.56
CA ASP A 154 -8.15 -13.82 -5.43
C ASP A 154 -6.96 -13.20 -4.69
N TRP A 155 -5.94 -14.01 -4.39
CA TRP A 155 -4.72 -13.49 -3.80
C TRP A 155 -4.03 -12.48 -4.71
N PHE A 156 -3.90 -12.79 -6.00
CA PHE A 156 -3.31 -11.88 -6.98
C PHE A 156 -4.03 -10.53 -7.02
N GLU A 157 -5.36 -10.51 -7.12
CA GLU A 157 -6.15 -9.28 -7.13
C GLU A 157 -5.98 -8.46 -5.84
N ILE A 158 -5.95 -9.14 -4.69
CA ILE A 158 -5.72 -8.49 -3.38
C ILE A 158 -4.40 -7.73 -3.37
N TRP A 159 -3.28 -8.35 -3.76
CA TRP A 159 -1.98 -7.70 -3.60
C TRP A 159 -1.51 -6.90 -4.82
N HIS A 160 -1.82 -7.39 -6.03
CA HIS A 160 -1.35 -6.85 -7.32
C HIS A 160 -2.20 -5.67 -7.77
N HIS A 161 -3.52 -5.80 -7.69
CA HIS A 161 -4.44 -4.79 -8.19
C HIS A 161 -4.79 -3.79 -7.09
N GLN A 162 -5.55 -4.26 -6.10
CA GLN A 162 -6.14 -3.42 -5.06
C GLN A 162 -5.08 -2.93 -4.08
N GLY A 163 -4.20 -3.83 -3.63
CA GLY A 163 -3.11 -3.50 -2.72
C GLY A 163 -2.12 -2.49 -3.30
N ARG A 164 -1.71 -2.66 -4.56
CA ARG A 164 -0.82 -1.67 -5.21
C ARG A 164 -1.49 -0.32 -5.37
N ARG A 165 -2.76 -0.28 -5.79
CA ARG A 165 -3.53 0.97 -5.85
C ARG A 165 -3.58 1.68 -4.51
N ALA A 166 -3.80 0.95 -3.41
CA ALA A 166 -3.80 1.53 -2.08
C ALA A 166 -2.46 2.20 -1.73
N ARG A 167 -1.35 1.47 -1.92
CA ARG A 167 -0.01 1.95 -1.53
C ARG A 167 0.53 3.04 -2.46
N MET A 168 0.28 2.92 -3.76
CA MET A 168 0.63 3.94 -4.75
C MET A 168 -0.26 5.19 -4.60
N GLY A 169 -1.56 4.99 -4.33
CA GLY A 169 -2.52 6.04 -4.00
C GLY A 169 -2.02 6.94 -2.89
N ALA A 170 -1.60 6.34 -1.76
CA ALA A 170 -1.08 7.11 -0.64
C ALA A 170 0.25 7.80 -0.98
N SER A 171 1.11 7.17 -1.78
CA SER A 171 2.41 7.76 -2.15
C SER A 171 2.29 8.98 -3.06
N MET A 172 1.15 9.15 -3.75
CA MET A 172 0.93 10.23 -4.72
C MET A 172 -0.33 11.04 -4.41
N MET A 173 -0.82 10.99 -3.15
CA MET A 173 -1.96 11.77 -2.67
C MET A 173 -3.27 11.57 -3.48
N GLY A 174 -3.53 10.33 -3.92
CA GLY A 174 -4.82 9.91 -4.49
C GLY A 174 -5.68 9.25 -3.40
N PRO A 175 -6.56 10.00 -2.70
CA PRO A 175 -7.33 9.47 -1.57
C PRO A 175 -8.33 8.39 -2.00
N ASP A 176 -8.88 8.48 -3.21
CA ASP A 176 -9.88 7.53 -3.71
C ASP A 176 -9.23 6.19 -4.04
N TYR A 177 -8.07 6.21 -4.71
CA TYR A 177 -7.25 5.00 -4.93
C TYR A 177 -6.64 4.43 -3.67
N THR A 178 -6.37 5.27 -2.66
CA THR A 178 -5.92 4.79 -1.35
C THR A 178 -7.03 3.99 -0.66
N HIS A 179 -8.26 4.51 -0.70
CA HIS A 179 -9.38 3.98 0.06
C HIS A 179 -10.32 3.10 -0.78
N TRP A 180 -11.15 3.69 -1.64
CA TRP A 180 -12.23 3.01 -2.35
C TRP A 180 -11.72 2.00 -3.37
N HIS A 181 -10.77 2.38 -4.22
CA HIS A 181 -10.14 1.46 -5.19
C HIS A 181 -8.90 0.74 -4.63
N GLY A 182 -8.71 0.81 -3.31
CA GLY A 182 -7.56 0.29 -2.60
C GLY A 182 -7.98 -0.52 -1.38
N LEU A 183 -7.80 0.04 -0.18
CA LEU A 183 -8.01 -0.67 1.08
C LEU A 183 -9.43 -1.24 1.26
N TYR A 184 -10.46 -0.60 0.72
CA TYR A 184 -11.83 -1.11 0.75
C TYR A 184 -11.95 -2.42 -0.03
N GLU A 185 -11.47 -2.42 -1.29
CA GLU A 185 -11.46 -3.62 -2.13
C GLU A 185 -10.58 -4.72 -1.52
N VAL A 186 -9.37 -4.37 -1.04
CA VAL A 186 -8.47 -5.30 -0.34
C VAL A 186 -9.19 -5.97 0.82
N ALA A 187 -9.83 -5.19 1.68
CA ALA A 187 -10.54 -5.73 2.84
C ALA A 187 -11.71 -6.61 2.39
N LYS A 188 -12.53 -6.16 1.44
CA LYS A 188 -13.66 -6.93 0.93
C LYS A 188 -13.21 -8.28 0.36
N ALA A 189 -12.23 -8.28 -0.54
CA ALA A 189 -11.70 -9.50 -1.15
C ALA A 189 -11.05 -10.43 -0.11
N TRP A 190 -10.28 -9.87 0.83
CA TRP A 190 -9.68 -10.62 1.93
C TRP A 190 -10.73 -11.37 2.75
N TYR A 191 -11.73 -10.65 3.26
CA TYR A 191 -12.69 -11.22 4.21
C TYR A 191 -13.80 -12.04 3.56
N MET A 192 -14.25 -11.65 2.37
CA MET A 192 -15.41 -12.26 1.72
C MET A 192 -15.05 -13.38 0.74
N ASN A 193 -13.80 -13.42 0.24
CA ASN A 193 -13.40 -14.42 -0.75
C ASN A 193 -12.19 -15.23 -0.25
N PHE A 194 -11.06 -14.57 0.02
CA PHE A 194 -9.81 -15.28 0.34
C PHE A 194 -9.88 -16.10 1.63
N ILE A 195 -10.37 -15.51 2.73
CA ILE A 195 -10.49 -16.24 4.01
C ILE A 195 -11.45 -17.45 3.92
N PRO A 196 -12.66 -17.34 3.33
CA PRO A 196 -13.51 -18.49 3.06
C PRO A 196 -12.83 -19.59 2.26
N GLU A 197 -12.15 -19.26 1.16
CA GLU A 197 -11.46 -20.26 0.34
C GLU A 197 -10.32 -20.94 1.11
N VAL A 198 -9.56 -20.19 1.92
CA VAL A 198 -8.54 -20.79 2.80
C VAL A 198 -9.18 -21.81 3.76
N ARG A 199 -10.36 -21.53 4.31
CA ARG A 199 -11.09 -22.47 5.18
C ARG A 199 -11.55 -23.71 4.44
N GLU A 200 -11.98 -23.58 3.19
CA GLU A 200 -12.33 -24.73 2.34
C GLU A 200 -11.09 -25.62 2.10
N ARG A 201 -9.93 -25.03 1.81
CA ARG A 201 -8.66 -25.78 1.65
C ARG A 201 -8.22 -26.47 2.94
N ILE A 202 -8.45 -25.85 4.09
CA ILE A 202 -8.23 -26.49 5.40
C ILE A 202 -9.17 -27.68 5.55
N ALA A 203 -10.47 -27.52 5.28
CA ALA A 203 -11.47 -28.59 5.42
C ALA A 203 -11.17 -29.78 4.49
N GLN A 204 -10.80 -29.51 3.23
CA GLN A 204 -10.35 -30.52 2.29
C GLN A 204 -9.07 -31.22 2.77
N GLY A 205 -8.07 -30.46 3.25
CA GLY A 205 -6.85 -31.05 3.78
C GLY A 205 -7.12 -31.97 4.97
N ARG A 206 -8.09 -31.64 5.83
CA ARG A 206 -8.55 -32.49 6.94
C ARG A 206 -9.17 -33.78 6.45
N SER A 207 -10.06 -33.74 5.46
CA SER A 207 -10.75 -34.92 4.95
C SER A 207 -9.80 -35.89 4.22
N GLU A 208 -8.79 -35.38 3.53
CA GLU A 208 -7.78 -36.19 2.84
C GLU A 208 -6.81 -36.89 3.81
N GLY A 209 -6.71 -36.43 5.05
CA GLY A 209 -5.92 -37.08 6.10
C GLY A 209 -4.39 -36.95 5.93
N GLY A 210 -3.66 -37.72 6.73
CA GLY A 210 -2.20 -37.84 6.66
C GLY A 210 -1.45 -36.50 6.77
N LYS A 211 -0.48 -36.29 5.87
CA LYS A 211 0.36 -35.08 5.85
C LYS A 211 -0.46 -33.81 5.55
N LYS A 212 -1.53 -33.92 4.74
CA LYS A 212 -2.36 -32.78 4.38
C LYS A 212 -3.21 -32.31 5.56
N ALA A 213 -3.76 -33.23 6.36
CA ALA A 213 -4.47 -32.88 7.59
C ALA A 213 -3.54 -32.15 8.58
N ALA A 214 -2.31 -32.65 8.77
CA ALA A 214 -1.34 -31.99 9.66
C ALA A 214 -0.98 -30.57 9.21
N ILE A 215 -0.96 -30.29 7.91
CA ILE A 215 -0.69 -28.96 7.37
C ILE A 215 -1.94 -28.06 7.43
N ALA A 216 -3.12 -28.62 7.21
CA ALA A 216 -4.39 -27.95 7.40
C ALA A 216 -4.55 -27.44 8.85
N GLU A 217 -4.21 -28.25 9.86
CA GLU A 217 -4.25 -27.80 11.27
C GLU A 217 -3.27 -26.66 11.56
N LYS A 218 -2.05 -26.73 11.00
CA LYS A 218 -1.07 -25.64 11.14
C LYS A 218 -1.57 -24.35 10.49
N LEU A 219 -2.22 -24.47 9.32
CA LEU A 219 -2.79 -23.34 8.60
C LEU A 219 -3.99 -22.76 9.36
N ASP A 220 -4.86 -23.60 9.92
CA ASP A 220 -6.00 -23.15 10.72
C ASP A 220 -5.56 -22.44 12.00
N SER A 221 -4.54 -22.98 12.69
CA SER A 221 -3.93 -22.32 13.84
C SER A 221 -3.36 -20.95 13.47
N TYR A 222 -2.67 -20.85 12.34
CA TYR A 222 -2.14 -19.56 11.88
C TYR A 222 -3.25 -18.58 11.48
N LEU A 223 -4.24 -19.03 10.72
CA LEU A 223 -5.38 -18.21 10.31
C LEU A 223 -6.15 -17.70 11.53
N THR A 224 -6.36 -18.57 12.52
CA THR A 224 -6.97 -18.21 13.80
C THR A 224 -6.15 -17.14 14.51
N LYS A 225 -4.81 -17.28 14.59
CA LYS A 225 -3.95 -16.23 15.15
C LYS A 225 -4.09 -14.90 14.40
N VAL A 226 -4.11 -14.91 13.07
CA VAL A 226 -4.28 -13.70 12.25
C VAL A 226 -5.63 -13.03 12.53
N LEU A 227 -6.73 -13.79 12.52
CA LEU A 227 -8.08 -13.26 12.73
C LEU A 227 -8.32 -12.76 14.16
N ASN A 228 -7.60 -13.26 15.17
CA ASN A 228 -7.67 -12.77 16.55
C ASN A 228 -6.72 -11.59 16.84
N SER A 229 -5.87 -11.19 15.89
CA SER A 229 -5.03 -9.99 16.05
C SER A 229 -5.85 -8.70 16.04
N ASP A 230 -5.28 -7.62 16.58
CA ASP A 230 -5.91 -6.28 16.63
C ASP A 230 -6.39 -5.79 15.25
N ASN A 231 -5.67 -6.15 14.19
CA ASN A 231 -5.99 -5.79 12.82
C ASN A 231 -7.29 -6.43 12.26
N HIS A 232 -7.67 -7.60 12.77
CA HIS A 232 -8.77 -8.41 12.21
C HIS A 232 -9.86 -8.80 13.20
N ARG A 233 -9.65 -8.73 14.52
CA ARG A 233 -10.60 -9.24 15.53
C ARG A 233 -12.00 -8.62 15.44
N TRP A 234 -12.10 -7.41 14.89
CA TRP A 234 -13.38 -6.76 14.62
C TRP A 234 -14.27 -7.56 13.65
N PHE A 235 -13.67 -8.22 12.65
CA PHE A 235 -14.40 -8.96 11.63
C PHE A 235 -15.09 -10.20 12.21
N ILE A 236 -14.48 -10.81 13.22
CA ILE A 236 -15.02 -11.98 13.94
C ILE A 236 -15.82 -11.57 15.20
N GLY A 237 -16.20 -10.30 15.33
CA GLY A 237 -17.00 -9.80 16.46
C GLY A 237 -16.27 -9.74 17.80
N LYS A 238 -14.94 -9.94 17.82
CA LYS A 238 -14.11 -9.99 19.05
C LYS A 238 -13.44 -8.66 19.40
N MET A 239 -14.10 -7.53 19.12
CA MET A 239 -13.63 -6.24 19.64
C MET A 239 -13.65 -6.22 21.17
N THR A 240 -12.62 -5.66 21.79
CA THR A 240 -12.54 -5.48 23.25
C THR A 240 -13.61 -4.51 23.75
N SER A 241 -13.98 -4.61 25.02
CA SER A 241 -14.91 -3.67 25.67
C SER A 241 -14.41 -2.23 25.61
N SER A 242 -13.09 -2.03 25.75
CA SER A 242 -12.44 -0.71 25.63
C SER A 242 -12.62 -0.12 24.23
N GLU A 243 -12.34 -0.88 23.16
CA GLU A 243 -12.53 -0.38 21.79
C GLU A 243 -14.00 -0.08 21.47
N LYS A 244 -14.94 -0.91 21.96
CA LYS A 244 -16.38 -0.67 21.82
C LYS A 244 -16.77 0.65 22.51
N ALA A 245 -16.28 0.88 23.73
CA ALA A 245 -16.53 2.11 24.48
C ALA A 245 -15.97 3.35 23.77
N ILE A 246 -14.73 3.28 23.25
CA ILE A 246 -14.12 4.38 22.48
C ILE A 246 -14.96 4.69 21.24
N ARG A 247 -15.32 3.68 20.43
CA ARG A 247 -16.15 3.90 19.23
C ARG A 247 -17.53 4.46 19.55
N GLN A 248 -18.13 4.05 20.67
CA GLN A 248 -19.39 4.59 21.13
C GLN A 248 -19.24 6.06 21.54
N LYS A 249 -18.20 6.39 22.31
CA LYS A 249 -17.88 7.78 22.70
C LYS A 249 -17.69 8.67 21.48
N GLU A 250 -16.85 8.27 20.52
CA GLU A 250 -16.61 9.04 19.29
C GLU A 250 -17.89 9.23 18.47
N ARG A 251 -18.73 8.18 18.38
CA ARG A 251 -20.04 8.30 17.74
C ARG A 251 -20.92 9.33 18.45
N GLN A 252 -20.98 9.32 19.78
CA GLN A 252 -21.76 10.31 20.53
C GLN A 252 -21.20 11.73 20.38
N LEU A 253 -19.88 11.90 20.37
CA LEU A 253 -19.23 13.18 20.10
C LEU A 253 -19.57 13.71 18.70
N PHE A 254 -19.49 12.85 17.67
CA PHE A 254 -19.89 13.20 16.31
C PHE A 254 -21.36 13.62 16.25
N LYS A 255 -22.26 12.82 16.84
CA LYS A 255 -23.70 13.14 16.91
C LYS A 255 -23.92 14.49 17.61
N LYS A 256 -23.30 14.72 18.76
CA LYS A 256 -23.44 15.99 19.50
C LYS A 256 -22.92 17.19 18.70
N ARG A 257 -21.83 17.02 17.95
CA ARG A 257 -21.20 18.08 17.16
C ARG A 257 -21.98 18.44 15.89
N TYR A 258 -22.49 17.43 15.18
CA TYR A 258 -23.04 17.60 13.82
C TYR A 258 -24.54 17.33 13.70
N LEU A 259 -25.11 16.55 14.61
CA LEU A 259 -26.55 16.35 14.72
C LEU A 259 -27.09 17.24 15.85
N ARG A 260 -27.10 18.56 15.64
CA ARG A 260 -28.01 19.41 16.42
C ARG A 260 -29.43 18.98 16.09
N LYS A 261 -30.28 18.78 17.10
CA LYS A 261 -31.71 18.59 16.91
C LYS A 261 -32.23 19.78 16.10
N GLN A 262 -32.74 19.51 14.90
CA GLN A 262 -33.71 20.40 14.26
C GLN A 262 -34.94 20.49 15.16
#